data_AF-A0A2M7SRY0-F1
#
_entry.id   AF-A0A2M7SRY0-F1
#
_cell.length_a   1.000
_cell.length_b   1.000
_cell.length_c   1.000
_cell.angle_alpha   90.00
_cell.angle_beta   90.00
_cell.angle_gamma   90.00
#
_symmetry.space_group_name_H-M   'P 1'
#
loop_
_entity.id
_entity.type
_entity.pdbx_description
1 polymer ?
#
loop_
_entity_poly.entity_id
_entity_poly.type
_entity_poly.pdbx_seq_one_letter_code
_entity_poly.pdbx_strand_id
1 'polypeptide(L)' 'AYDTLAGQPWYAEPSEQFIQTGKELPGEPHSSYHEHLFKLRKVRERMFTPTARAIAEERLRYLDEFFERLMAEWGGKR' A
#
# COMPACT_ATOMS: atom_id res chain seq x y z
N ALA A 1 -5.72 -4.31 -10.05
CA ALA A 1 -6.02 -5.17 -11.22
C ALA A 1 -4.89 -6.15 -11.52
N TYR A 2 -3.61 -5.80 -11.34
CA TYR A 2 -2.48 -6.74 -11.53
C TYR A 2 -2.46 -7.87 -10.49
N ASP A 3 -2.67 -7.59 -9.20
CA ASP A 3 -2.62 -8.61 -8.14
C ASP A 3 -3.71 -9.68 -8.30
N THR A 4 -4.89 -9.29 -8.79
CA THR A 4 -5.97 -10.21 -9.18
C THR A 4 -5.55 -11.17 -10.29
N LEU A 5 -4.73 -10.70 -11.24
CA LEU A 5 -4.20 -11.51 -12.34
C LEU A 5 -3.05 -12.40 -11.88
N ALA A 6 -2.30 -11.97 -10.86
CA ALA A 6 -1.20 -12.73 -10.26
C ALA A 6 -1.64 -13.72 -9.16
N GLY A 7 -2.94 -13.80 -8.86
CA GLY A 7 -3.49 -14.64 -7.79
C GLY A 7 -3.06 -14.21 -6.38
N GLN A 8 -2.61 -12.96 -6.23
CA GLN A 8 -2.14 -12.42 -4.96
C GLN A 8 -3.30 -11.85 -4.14
N PRO A 9 -3.23 -11.92 -2.80
CA PRO A 9 -4.28 -11.40 -1.94
C PRO A 9 -4.35 -9.87 -2.01
N TRP A 10 -5.55 -9.31 -1.86
CA TRP A 10 -5.74 -7.86 -1.76
C TRP A 10 -5.13 -7.28 -0.49
N TYR A 11 -5.23 -8.04 0.61
CA TYR A 11 -4.66 -7.72 1.89
C TYR A 11 -4.00 -8.95 2.50
N ALA A 12 -2.80 -8.71 3.05
CA ALA A 12 -2.08 -9.59 3.93
C ALA A 12 -1.37 -8.66 4.91
N GLU A 13 -1.41 -8.98 6.21
CA GLU A 13 -0.73 -8.17 7.22
C GLU A 13 0.78 -8.25 6.97
N PRO A 14 1.45 -7.10 6.71
CA PRO A 14 2.88 -7.10 6.42
C PRO A 14 3.66 -7.38 7.69
N SER A 15 4.77 -8.09 7.55
CA SER A 15 5.70 -8.33 8.65
C SER A 15 6.35 -7.04 9.11
N GLU A 16 6.79 -7.00 10.37
CA GLU A 16 7.59 -5.89 10.88
C GLU A 16 8.87 -5.66 10.05
N GLN A 17 9.48 -6.74 9.56
CA GLN A 17 10.62 -6.66 8.64
C GLN A 17 10.24 -5.92 7.35
N PHE A 18 9.09 -6.25 6.75
CA PHE A 18 8.63 -5.58 5.54
C PHE A 18 8.35 -4.09 5.80
N ILE A 19 7.71 -3.76 6.92
CA ILE A 19 7.43 -2.37 7.31
C ILE A 19 8.73 -1.56 7.44
N GLN A 20 9.76 -2.14 8.06
CA GLN A 20 11.02 -1.45 8.32
C GLN A 20 11.95 -1.39 7.10
N THR A 21 11.97 -2.44 6.27
CA THR A 21 13.00 -2.63 5.24
C THR A 21 12.46 -2.66 3.81
N GLY A 22 11.15 -2.86 3.64
CA GLY A 22 10.52 -3.14 2.35
C GLY A 22 10.83 -4.53 1.79
N LYS A 23 11.40 -5.44 2.60
CA LYS A 23 11.71 -6.82 2.20
C LYS A 23 10.83 -7.82 2.94
N GLU A 24 10.23 -8.70 2.16
CA GLU A 24 9.37 -9.78 2.64
C GLU A 24 10.15 -10.85 3.40
N LEU A 25 9.46 -11.53 4.32
CA LEU A 25 9.91 -12.80 4.86
C LEU A 25 9.68 -13.95 3.87
N PRO A 26 10.44 -15.05 3.97
CA PRO A 26 10.15 -16.25 3.18
C PRO A 26 8.70 -16.73 3.40
N GLY A 27 7.92 -16.75 2.32
CA GLY A 27 6.52 -17.17 2.33
C GLY A 27 5.51 -16.08 2.71
N GLU A 28 5.95 -14.85 2.97
CA GLU A 28 5.05 -13.70 3.15
C GLU A 28 4.33 -13.39 1.82
N PRO A 29 2.98 -13.36 1.80
CA PRO A 29 2.24 -13.05 0.58
C PRO A 29 2.36 -11.58 0.18
N HIS A 30 2.74 -11.29 -1.07
CA HIS A 30 2.79 -9.93 -1.58
C HIS A 30 1.38 -9.43 -1.92
N SER A 31 0.80 -8.59 -1.06
CA SER A 31 -0.53 -8.03 -1.28
C SER A 31 -0.51 -6.64 -1.93
N SER A 32 -1.67 -6.17 -2.40
CA SER A 32 -1.82 -4.77 -2.85
C SER A 32 -1.40 -3.75 -1.79
N TYR A 33 -1.52 -4.10 -0.51
CA TYR A 33 -1.06 -3.26 0.59
C TYR A 33 0.48 -3.21 0.69
N HIS A 34 1.18 -4.29 0.34
CA HIS A 34 2.65 -4.29 0.25
C HIS A 34 3.12 -3.34 -0.85
N GLU A 35 2.48 -3.37 -2.01
CA GLU A 35 2.75 -2.43 -3.11
C GLU A 35 2.47 -0.97 -2.71
N HIS A 36 1.40 -0.73 -1.94
CA HIS A 36 1.11 0.60 -1.40
C HIS A 36 2.24 1.12 -0.52
N LEU A 37 2.61 0.35 0.51
CA LEU A 37 3.66 0.70 1.46
C LEU A 37 5.03 0.89 0.79
N PHE A 38 5.38 0.00 -0.16
CA PHE A 38 6.70 -0.02 -0.76
C PHE A 38 6.86 0.94 -1.94
N LYS A 39 5.85 1.06 -2.82
CA LYS A 39 5.93 1.82 -4.07
C LYS A 39 5.01 3.04 -4.08
N LEU A 40 3.71 2.86 -3.91
CA LEU A 40 2.73 3.92 -4.23
C LEU A 40 2.89 5.16 -3.34
N ARG A 41 3.21 4.99 -2.05
CA ARG A 41 3.50 6.10 -1.12
C ARG A 41 4.64 7.02 -1.58
N LYS A 42 5.57 6.51 -2.38
CA LYS A 42 6.75 7.25 -2.88
C LYS A 42 6.50 7.98 -4.20
N VAL A 43 5.34 7.77 -4.85
CA VAL A 43 5.04 8.40 -6.16
C VAL A 43 5.04 9.92 -6.07
N ARG A 44 4.52 10.50 -4.97
CA ARG A 44 4.52 11.96 -4.75
C ARG A 44 5.91 12.59 -4.78
N GLU A 45 6.94 11.83 -4.39
CA GLU A 45 8.33 12.32 -4.32
C GLU A 45 8.92 12.51 -5.72
N ARG A 46 8.42 11.73 -6.69
CA ARG A 46 8.82 11.78 -8.10
C ARG A 46 8.06 12.82 -8.92
N MET A 47 7.20 13.63 -8.30
CA MET A 47 6.48 14.70 -8.99
C MET A 47 7.35 15.97 -9.11
N PHE A 48 7.56 16.42 -10.35
CA PHE A 48 8.46 17.54 -10.66
C PHE A 48 7.86 18.92 -10.48
N THR A 49 6.53 19.06 -10.49
CA THR A 49 5.86 20.35 -10.31
C THR A 49 5.14 20.41 -8.96
N PRO A 50 5.00 21.61 -8.35
CA PRO A 50 4.21 21.78 -7.13
C PRO A 50 2.77 21.28 -7.29
N THR A 51 2.13 21.57 -8.42
CA THR A 51 0.77 21.12 -8.73
C THR A 51 0.66 19.60 -8.80
N ALA A 52 1.59 18.92 -9.49
CA ALA A 52 1.58 17.47 -9.58
C ALA A 52 1.81 16.82 -8.21
N ARG A 53 2.67 17.41 -7.37
CA ARG A 53 2.91 16.95 -6.00
C ARG A 53 1.66 17.07 -5.14
N ALA A 54 0.96 18.20 -5.19
CA ALA A 54 -0.30 18.41 -4.46
C ALA A 54 -1.37 17.38 -4.86
N ILE A 55 -1.52 17.12 -6.17
CA ILE A 55 -2.44 16.08 -6.68
C ILE A 55 -2.04 14.69 -6.16
N ALA A 56 -0.74 14.37 -6.18
CA ALA A 56 -0.25 13.08 -5.70
C ALA A 56 -0.44 12.89 -4.19
N GLU A 57 -0.34 13.96 -3.39
CA GLU A 57 -0.59 13.93 -1.94
C GLU A 57 -2.06 13.70 -1.61
N GLU A 58 -2.98 14.33 -2.33
CA GLU A 58 -4.42 14.07 -2.18
C GLU A 58 -4.75 12.61 -2.51
N ARG A 59 -4.22 12.09 -3.62
CA ARG A 59 -4.42 10.70 -4.03
C ARG A 59 -3.81 9.70 -3.04
N LEU A 60 -2.65 10.03 -2.48
CA LEU A 60 -2.03 9.22 -1.44
C LEU A 60 -2.94 9.14 -0.21
N ARG A 61 -3.47 10.27 0.26
CA ARG A 61 -4.38 10.31 1.41
C ARG A 61 -5.60 9.42 1.22
N TYR A 62 -6.20 9.47 0.03
CA TYR A 62 -7.32 8.59 -0.32
C TYR A 62 -6.95 7.09 -0.21
N LEU A 63 -5.77 6.70 -0.69
CA LEU A 63 -5.30 5.31 -0.60
C LEU A 63 -4.97 4.90 0.84
N ASP A 64 -4.35 5.79 1.62
CA ASP A 64 -4.08 5.54 3.04
C ASP A 64 -5.40 5.28 3.80
N GLU A 65 -6.40 6.15 3.64
CA GLU A 65 -7.74 5.99 4.24
C GLU A 65 -8.45 4.71 3.78
N PHE A 66 -8.33 4.35 2.50
CA PHE A 66 -8.88 3.11 1.95
C PHE A 66 -8.28 1.87 2.66
N PHE A 67 -6.95 1.80 2.77
CA PHE A 67 -6.29 0.66 3.40
C PHE A 67 -6.51 0.62 4.90
N GLU A 68 -6.51 1.77 5.59
CA GLU A 68 -6.87 1.86 7.01
C GLU A 68 -8.24 1.25 7.28
N ARG A 69 -9.23 1.59 6.44
CA ARG A 69 -10.57 1.04 6.55
C ARG A 69 -10.60 -0.46 6.23
N LEU A 70 -9.94 -0.89 5.15
CA LEU A 70 -9.87 -2.29 4.76
C LEU A 70 -9.26 -3.16 5.88
N MET A 71 -8.19 -2.69 6.53
CA MET A 71 -7.57 -3.38 7.66
C MET A 71 -8.49 -3.49 8.86
N ALA A 72 -9.24 -2.42 9.17
CA ALA A 72 -10.21 -2.42 10.26
C ALA A 72 -11.34 -3.43 10.01
N GLU A 73 -11.90 -3.46 8.79
CA GLU A 73 -12.94 -4.41 8.38
C GLU A 73 -12.42 -5.86 8.39
N TRP A 74 -11.21 -6.10 7.85
CA TRP A 74 -10.58 -7.42 7.85
C TRP A 74 -10.31 -7.95 9.26
N GLY A 75 -9.95 -7.06 10.18
CA GLY A 75 -9.73 -7.38 11.60
C GLY A 75 -11.00 -7.42 12.46
N GLY A 76 -12.20 -7.25 11.88
CA GLY A 76 -13.47 -7.26 12.60
C GLY A 76 -13.65 -6.09 13.58
N LYS A 77 -12.95 -4.97 13.35
CA LYS A 77 -12.98 -3.77 14.21
C LYS A 77 -13.99 -2.72 13.72
N ARG A 78 -14.64 -2.96 12.58
CA ARG A 78 -15.65 -2.09 11.96
C ARG A 78 -16.60 -2.89 11.08
#